data_AF-A0A183N6W0-F1
#
_entry.id   AF-A0A183N6W0-F1
#
_cell.length_a   1.000
_cell.length_b   1.000
_cell.length_c   1.000
_cell.angle_alpha   90.00
_cell.angle_beta   90.00
_cell.angle_gamma   90.00
#
_symmetry.space_group_name_H-M   'P 1'
#
loop_
_entity.id
_entity.type
_entity.pdbx_description
1 polymer ?
#
loop_
_entity_poly.entity_id
_entity_poly.type
_entity_poly.pdbx_seq_one_letter_code
_entity_poly.pdbx_strand_id
1 'polypeptide(L)'
;MEDMRTKRRADITSDHLLVAKIQLKFKKHWTTDHAAPQTFDSAFLRDTDKLNEFKIVLINGFQTFRDPLNGEGTAMESNKKEMKEAITSICREVLCHKKHNHKEWITVDTLEKIQERRNRKEAINTKRIRAEKAKAQAGYTEVKKQMKRSIRADKRKNVKR
;
A
#
# COMPACT_ATOMS: atom_id res chain seq x y z
N MET A 1 -6.14 -34.85 36.13
CA MET A 1 -5.89 -34.55 37.55
C MET A 1 -4.40 -34.71 37.77
N GLU A 2 -3.67 -33.61 37.96
CA GLU A 2 -2.29 -33.60 38.48
C GLU A 2 -2.12 -32.35 39.37
N ASP A 3 -1.05 -32.34 40.15
CA ASP A 3 -1.08 -31.97 41.58
C ASP A 3 -0.83 -30.47 41.90
N MET A 4 -1.61 -29.90 42.82
CA MET A 4 -1.56 -28.47 43.19
C MET A 4 -0.89 -28.27 44.56
N ARG A 5 0.43 -28.16 44.59
CA ARG A 5 1.17 -27.85 45.83
C ARG A 5 1.26 -26.36 46.12
N THR A 6 0.35 -25.88 46.96
CA THR A 6 0.47 -24.56 47.60
C THR A 6 1.45 -24.59 48.77
N LYS A 7 2.51 -23.78 48.71
CA LYS A 7 3.33 -23.42 49.88
C LYS A 7 3.06 -21.95 50.24
N ARG A 8 2.80 -21.66 51.51
CA ARG A 8 2.55 -20.31 52.05
C ARG A 8 3.67 -19.87 52.99
N ARG A 9 3.84 -18.54 53.10
CA ARG A 9 4.82 -17.76 53.90
C ARG A 9 6.28 -17.89 53.42
N ALA A 10 7.08 -16.81 53.32
CA ALA A 10 6.86 -15.38 53.61
C ALA A 10 7.78 -14.50 52.70
N ASP A 11 7.85 -13.16 52.75
CA ASP A 11 7.25 -12.17 53.67
C ASP A 11 6.89 -10.82 52.95
N ILE A 12 7.13 -9.64 53.56
CA ILE A 12 6.65 -8.30 53.13
C ILE A 12 7.64 -7.51 52.23
N THR A 13 7.11 -6.49 51.52
CA THR A 13 7.75 -5.43 50.73
C THR A 13 8.59 -5.85 49.51
N SER A 14 8.00 -5.72 48.32
CA SER A 14 8.70 -5.06 47.22
C SER A 14 7.78 -4.64 46.07
N ASP A 15 7.93 -3.42 45.58
CA ASP A 15 7.41 -2.95 44.29
C ASP A 15 8.28 -3.49 43.13
N HIS A 16 8.41 -4.81 43.05
CA HIS A 16 9.13 -5.48 41.97
C HIS A 16 8.24 -5.62 40.73
N LEU A 17 8.36 -4.65 39.82
CA LEU A 17 7.85 -4.73 38.46
C LEU A 17 8.39 -5.99 37.77
N LEU A 18 7.54 -6.99 37.55
CA LEU A 18 7.89 -8.22 36.83
C LEU A 18 8.02 -7.94 35.32
N VAL A 19 9.23 -7.60 34.88
CA VAL A 19 9.54 -7.39 33.45
C VAL A 19 9.77 -8.73 32.75
N ALA A 20 8.73 -9.23 32.07
CA ALA A 20 8.83 -10.43 31.23
C ALA A 20 9.17 -10.07 29.77
N LYS A 21 10.22 -10.71 29.21
CA LYS A 21 10.64 -10.52 27.80
C LYS A 21 10.01 -11.57 26.89
N ILE A 22 8.88 -11.23 26.27
CA ILE A 22 8.17 -12.13 25.34
C ILE A 22 8.79 -12.06 23.93
N GLN A 23 9.18 -13.20 23.37
CA GLN A 23 9.60 -13.32 21.96
C GLN A 23 8.49 -13.95 21.11
N LEU A 24 7.70 -13.12 20.44
CA LEU A 24 6.67 -13.56 19.50
C LEU A 24 7.25 -13.90 18.12
N LYS A 25 7.11 -15.16 17.70
CA LYS A 25 7.41 -15.61 16.33
C LYS A 25 6.14 -15.59 15.48
N PHE A 26 5.93 -14.52 14.72
CA PHE A 26 4.79 -14.42 13.80
C PHE A 26 4.96 -15.33 12.57
N LYS A 27 4.08 -16.33 12.42
CA LYS A 27 4.00 -17.13 11.19
C LYS A 27 3.31 -16.31 10.10
N LYS A 28 4.05 -16.02 9.02
CA LYS A 28 3.54 -15.24 7.88
C LYS A 28 2.50 -16.05 7.10
N HIS A 29 1.22 -15.81 7.38
CA HIS A 29 0.16 -16.10 6.43
C HIS A 29 0.24 -15.09 5.29
N TRP A 30 0.23 -15.57 4.05
CA TRP A 30 -0.06 -14.73 2.90
C TRP A 30 -1.59 -14.67 2.79
N THR A 31 -2.19 -13.52 3.10
CA THR A 31 -3.56 -13.25 2.67
C THR A 31 -3.47 -12.61 1.29
N THR A 32 -4.18 -13.16 0.30
CA THR A 32 -4.27 -12.58 -1.05
C THR A 32 -5.22 -11.37 -1.03
N ASP A 33 -4.87 -10.34 -0.27
CA ASP A 33 -5.54 -9.04 -0.34
C ASP A 33 -5.15 -8.38 -1.67
N HIS A 34 -6.10 -8.28 -2.60
CA HIS A 34 -5.95 -7.56 -3.87
C HIS A 34 -5.96 -6.03 -3.71
N ALA A 35 -5.27 -5.51 -2.68
CA ALA A 35 -4.99 -4.10 -2.53
C ALA A 35 -3.63 -3.77 -3.14
N ALA A 36 -3.60 -2.87 -4.13
CA ALA A 36 -2.34 -2.35 -4.65
C ALA A 36 -1.53 -1.71 -3.50
N PRO A 37 -0.20 -1.93 -3.40
CA PRO A 37 0.61 -1.38 -2.32
C PRO A 37 0.40 0.14 -2.19
N GLN A 38 -0.14 0.58 -1.05
CA GLN A 38 -0.42 1.99 -0.79
C GLN A 38 0.90 2.70 -0.48
N THR A 39 1.62 3.12 -1.53
CA THR A 39 2.90 3.81 -1.40
C THR A 39 2.69 5.25 -0.99
N PHE A 40 3.05 5.57 0.25
CA PHE A 40 3.18 6.94 0.76
C PHE A 40 4.45 7.61 0.19
N ASP A 41 4.51 8.94 0.22
CA ASP A 41 5.70 9.66 -0.20
C ASP A 41 6.71 9.77 0.95
N SER A 42 7.84 9.07 0.84
CA SER A 42 8.90 9.12 1.84
C SER A 42 9.75 10.40 1.77
N ALA A 43 9.51 11.30 0.81
CA ALA A 43 10.17 12.60 0.76
C ALA A 43 9.88 13.46 2.01
N PHE A 44 8.68 13.35 2.59
CA PHE A 44 8.30 14.07 3.82
C PHE A 44 9.13 13.66 5.05
N LEU A 45 9.70 12.46 5.07
CA LEU A 45 10.58 11.97 6.13
C LEU A 45 12.05 12.45 5.99
N ARG A 46 12.37 13.25 4.97
CA ARG A 46 13.68 13.94 4.85
C ARG A 46 13.74 15.24 5.64
N ASP A 47 12.58 15.79 5.96
CA ASP A 47 12.40 16.96 6.81
C ASP A 47 12.41 16.50 8.28
N THR A 48 13.37 16.99 9.05
CA THR A 48 13.59 16.57 10.45
C THR A 48 12.42 16.96 11.34
N ASP A 49 11.77 18.10 11.08
CA ASP A 49 10.69 18.62 11.91
C ASP A 49 9.42 17.80 11.68
N LYS A 50 9.07 17.55 10.40
CA LYS A 50 7.95 16.66 10.03
C LYS A 50 8.16 15.22 10.45
N LEU A 51 9.39 14.73 10.45
CA LEU A 51 9.72 13.40 10.95
C LEU A 51 9.53 13.30 12.47
N ASN A 52 9.77 14.38 13.22
CA ASN A 52 9.52 14.42 14.66
C ASN A 52 8.03 14.60 14.98
N GLU A 53 7.31 15.43 14.22
CA GLU A 53 5.85 15.54 14.25
C GLU A 53 5.20 14.16 13.99
N PHE A 54 5.61 13.45 12.94
CA PHE A 54 5.16 12.09 12.64
C PHE A 54 5.36 11.14 13.81
N LYS A 55 6.55 11.15 14.46
CA LYS A 55 6.81 10.32 15.64
C LYS A 55 5.87 10.65 16.79
N ILE A 56 5.62 11.93 17.07
CA ILE A 56 4.77 12.37 18.18
C ILE A 56 3.32 11.94 17.92
N VAL A 57 2.78 12.22 16.73
CA VAL A 57 1.43 11.79 16.34
C VAL A 57 1.29 10.26 16.41
N LEU A 58 2.31 9.53 15.95
CA LEU A 58 2.33 8.06 15.99
C LEU A 58 2.36 7.53 17.43
N ILE A 59 3.22 8.07 18.31
CA ILE A 59 3.32 7.67 19.72
C ILE A 59 2.02 7.98 20.48
N ASN A 60 1.43 9.14 20.23
CA ASN A 60 0.15 9.55 20.83
C ASN A 60 -1.00 8.66 20.33
N GLY A 61 -1.04 8.34 19.03
CA GLY A 61 -1.99 7.39 18.46
C GLY A 61 -1.82 5.97 19.02
N PHE A 62 -0.60 5.52 19.30
CA PHE A 62 -0.38 4.21 19.94
C PHE A 62 -0.69 4.20 21.45
N GLN A 63 -0.67 5.34 22.13
CA GLN A 63 -1.06 5.44 23.54
C GLN A 63 -2.53 5.04 23.74
N THR A 64 -3.43 5.40 22.81
CA THR A 64 -4.86 5.03 22.90
C THR A 64 -5.14 3.56 22.57
N PHE A 65 -4.19 2.84 21.96
CA PHE A 65 -4.29 1.39 21.71
C PHE A 65 -3.73 0.52 22.84
N ARG A 66 -3.18 1.08 23.93
CA ARG A 66 -2.63 0.28 25.03
C ARG A 66 -3.69 -0.52 25.78
N ASP A 67 -4.86 0.06 26.03
CA ASP A 67 -5.91 -0.61 26.81
C ASP A 67 -6.65 -1.70 25.99
N PRO A 68 -7.04 -1.47 24.72
CA PRO A 68 -7.67 -2.51 23.89
C PRO A 68 -6.77 -3.73 23.60
N LEU A 69 -5.45 -3.56 23.53
CA LEU A 69 -4.50 -4.64 23.20
C LEU A 69 -4.37 -5.72 24.28
N ASN A 70 -4.89 -5.50 25.48
CA ASN A 70 -4.85 -6.47 26.59
C ASN A 70 -6.11 -7.37 26.67
N GLY A 71 -7.06 -7.23 25.74
CA GLY A 71 -8.31 -8.00 25.69
C GLY A 71 -8.20 -9.42 25.10
N GLU A 72 -9.20 -10.25 25.39
CA GLU A 72 -9.22 -11.70 25.11
C GLU A 72 -9.13 -12.06 23.61
N GLY A 73 -8.57 -13.25 23.32
CA GLY A 73 -7.94 -13.61 22.04
C GLY A 73 -8.82 -13.60 20.77
N THR A 74 -10.14 -13.46 20.87
CA THR A 74 -11.04 -13.27 19.72
C THR A 74 -11.09 -11.81 19.24
N ALA A 75 -10.77 -10.83 20.10
CA ALA A 75 -10.68 -9.42 19.71
C ALA A 75 -9.38 -9.08 18.97
N MET A 76 -8.36 -9.93 19.06
CA MET A 76 -6.99 -9.64 18.61
C MET A 76 -6.86 -9.41 17.09
N GLU A 77 -7.72 -10.00 16.26
CA GLU A 77 -7.73 -9.75 14.81
C GLU A 77 -8.42 -8.43 14.43
N SER A 78 -9.50 -8.07 15.13
CA SER A 78 -10.15 -6.76 15.03
C SER A 78 -9.20 -5.64 15.46
N ASN A 79 -8.55 -5.79 16.62
CA ASN A 79 -7.55 -4.83 17.13
C ASN A 79 -6.39 -4.65 16.13
N LYS A 80 -5.91 -5.73 15.50
CA LYS A 80 -4.87 -5.68 14.45
C LYS A 80 -5.35 -4.92 13.20
N LYS A 81 -6.63 -5.05 12.83
CA LYS A 81 -7.24 -4.31 11.73
C LYS A 81 -7.38 -2.83 12.06
N GLU A 82 -7.94 -2.48 13.22
CA GLU A 82 -8.06 -1.10 13.70
C GLU A 82 -6.71 -0.41 13.80
N MET A 83 -5.70 -1.07 14.35
CA MET A 83 -4.33 -0.56 14.43
C MET A 83 -3.72 -0.35 13.02
N LYS A 84 -3.96 -1.27 12.07
CA LYS A 84 -3.54 -1.11 10.66
C LYS A 84 -4.24 0.10 10.01
N GLU A 85 -5.51 0.32 10.29
CA GLU A 85 -6.31 1.44 9.77
C GLU A 85 -5.87 2.78 10.38
N ALA A 86 -5.61 2.83 11.69
CA ALA A 86 -5.10 4.03 12.38
C ALA A 86 -3.71 4.45 11.89
N ILE A 87 -2.76 3.50 11.79
CA ILE A 87 -1.44 3.76 11.20
C ILE A 87 -1.60 4.24 9.75
N THR A 88 -2.50 3.62 8.97
CA THR A 88 -2.79 4.04 7.60
C THR A 88 -3.34 5.47 7.55
N SER A 89 -4.18 5.87 8.52
CA SER A 89 -4.71 7.23 8.61
C SER A 89 -3.61 8.26 8.91
N ILE A 90 -2.78 8.01 9.93
CA ILE A 90 -1.65 8.88 10.30
C ILE A 90 -0.67 9.02 9.13
N CYS A 91 -0.39 7.94 8.40
CA CYS A 91 0.42 7.99 7.18
C CYS A 91 -0.23 8.81 6.06
N ARG A 92 -1.56 8.83 5.93
CA ARG A 92 -2.26 9.68 4.94
C ARG A 92 -2.17 11.15 5.31
N GLU A 93 -2.35 11.47 6.59
CA GLU A 93 -2.33 12.83 7.13
C GLU A 93 -0.95 13.47 7.00
N VAL A 94 0.10 12.78 7.44
CA VAL A 94 1.46 13.36 7.52
C VAL A 94 2.29 13.13 6.26
N LEU A 95 2.24 11.94 5.64
CA LEU A 95 3.08 11.59 4.48
C LEU A 95 2.42 11.87 3.14
N CYS A 96 1.10 12.13 3.14
CA CYS A 96 0.24 12.20 1.96
C CYS A 96 0.26 10.93 1.08
N HIS A 97 -0.80 10.73 0.30
CA HIS A 97 -0.70 9.79 -0.82
C HIS A 97 0.30 10.32 -1.83
N LYS A 98 1.23 9.46 -2.28
CA LYS A 98 2.06 9.76 -3.44
C LYS A 98 1.13 10.02 -4.63
N LYS A 99 0.99 11.30 -5.02
CA LYS A 99 0.18 11.68 -6.17
C LYS A 99 0.69 10.88 -7.35
N HIS A 100 -0.21 10.14 -7.99
CA HIS A 100 0.13 9.27 -9.10
C HIS A 100 0.27 10.14 -10.35
N ASN A 101 1.31 10.98 -10.37
CA ASN A 101 1.53 12.04 -11.35
C ASN A 101 1.29 11.49 -12.75
N HIS A 102 0.14 11.87 -13.31
CA HIS A 102 -0.05 11.84 -14.74
C HIS A 102 1.12 12.63 -15.30
N LYS A 103 1.91 12.00 -16.18
CA LYS A 103 3.08 12.65 -16.75
C LYS A 103 2.57 13.84 -17.55
N GLU A 104 2.68 15.04 -16.99
CA GLU A 104 2.12 16.28 -17.55
C GLU A 104 2.63 16.58 -18.96
N TRP A 105 3.72 15.94 -19.36
CA TRP A 105 4.22 15.96 -20.73
C TRP A 105 3.34 15.22 -21.75
N ILE A 106 2.48 14.29 -21.35
CA ILE A 106 1.64 13.52 -22.27
C ILE A 106 0.56 14.44 -22.84
N THR A 107 0.63 14.68 -24.15
CA THR A 107 -0.36 15.51 -24.84
C THR A 107 -1.69 14.78 -25.04
N VAL A 108 -2.76 15.54 -25.25
CA VAL A 108 -4.12 15.02 -25.56
C VAL A 108 -4.10 14.09 -26.78
N ASP A 109 -3.36 14.44 -27.83
CA ASP A 109 -3.12 13.60 -29.02
C ASP A 109 -2.53 12.21 -28.67
N THR A 110 -1.60 12.16 -27.70
CA THR A 110 -1.06 10.88 -27.21
C THR A 110 -2.10 10.09 -26.39
N LEU A 111 -2.97 10.75 -25.63
CA LEU A 111 -4.06 10.08 -24.91
C LEU A 111 -5.09 9.48 -25.87
N GLU A 112 -5.47 10.20 -26.90
CA GLU A 112 -6.37 9.72 -27.97
C GLU A 112 -5.80 8.47 -28.65
N LYS A 113 -4.50 8.49 -29.03
CA LYS A 113 -3.80 7.34 -29.60
C LYS A 113 -3.67 6.14 -28.64
N ILE A 114 -3.63 6.37 -27.33
CA ILE A 114 -3.69 5.30 -26.32
C ILE A 114 -5.10 4.67 -26.30
N GLN A 115 -6.15 5.48 -26.37
CA GLN A 115 -7.52 4.98 -26.38
C GLN A 115 -7.87 4.26 -27.69
N GLU A 116 -7.48 4.80 -28.84
CA GLU A 116 -7.63 4.13 -30.13
C GLU A 116 -6.94 2.75 -30.13
N ARG A 117 -5.74 2.67 -29.55
CA ARG A 117 -4.98 1.42 -29.37
C ARG A 117 -5.70 0.42 -28.44
N ARG A 118 -6.52 0.86 -27.49
CA ARG A 118 -7.39 0.00 -26.65
C ARG A 118 -8.59 -0.50 -27.45
N ASN A 119 -9.33 0.39 -28.09
CA ASN A 119 -10.51 0.06 -28.91
C ASN A 119 -10.14 -0.95 -30.02
N ARG A 120 -9.01 -0.74 -30.72
CA ARG A 120 -8.50 -1.70 -31.73
C ARG A 120 -8.09 -3.05 -31.12
N LYS A 121 -7.68 -3.10 -29.84
CA LYS A 121 -7.34 -4.36 -29.15
C LYS A 121 -8.60 -5.13 -28.73
N GLU A 122 -9.64 -4.45 -28.29
CA GLU A 122 -10.95 -5.04 -28.00
C GLU A 122 -11.59 -5.61 -29.28
N ALA A 123 -11.55 -4.87 -30.38
CA ALA A 123 -12.01 -5.33 -31.70
C ALA A 123 -11.24 -6.54 -32.27
N ILE A 124 -10.05 -6.87 -31.73
CA ILE A 124 -9.31 -8.11 -32.04
C ILE A 124 -9.75 -9.26 -31.12
N ASN A 125 -10.10 -8.95 -29.87
CA ASN A 125 -10.51 -9.93 -28.88
C ASN A 125 -11.93 -10.45 -29.18
N THR A 126 -12.85 -9.60 -29.67
CA THR A 126 -14.23 -9.98 -30.04
C THR A 126 -14.32 -10.81 -31.32
N LYS A 127 -13.31 -10.76 -32.20
CA LYS A 127 -13.32 -11.48 -33.49
C LYS A 127 -13.03 -12.96 -33.34
N ARG A 128 -14.00 -13.78 -33.79
CA ARG A 128 -13.94 -15.26 -33.81
C ARG A 128 -13.19 -15.80 -35.05
N ILE A 129 -13.32 -15.15 -36.21
CA ILE A 129 -12.77 -15.63 -37.48
C ILE A 129 -11.27 -15.29 -37.60
N ARG A 130 -10.43 -16.30 -37.86
CA ARG A 130 -8.95 -16.14 -37.96
C ARG A 130 -8.52 -15.08 -38.98
N ALA A 131 -9.13 -15.06 -40.17
CA ALA A 131 -8.80 -14.11 -41.23
C ALA A 131 -9.13 -12.65 -40.85
N GLU A 132 -10.28 -12.40 -40.22
CA GLU A 132 -10.66 -11.06 -39.74
C GLU A 132 -9.80 -10.60 -38.57
N LYS A 133 -9.40 -11.53 -37.71
CA LYS A 133 -8.48 -11.29 -36.59
C LYS A 133 -7.09 -10.91 -37.10
N ALA A 134 -6.60 -11.56 -38.16
CA ALA A 134 -5.35 -11.19 -38.84
C ALA A 134 -5.43 -9.79 -39.47
N LYS A 135 -6.52 -9.47 -40.20
CA LYS A 135 -6.76 -8.13 -40.75
C LYS A 135 -6.80 -7.05 -39.65
N ALA A 136 -7.51 -7.30 -38.54
CA ALA A 136 -7.58 -6.38 -37.41
C ALA A 136 -6.21 -6.22 -36.70
N GLN A 137 -5.44 -7.30 -36.59
CA GLN A 137 -4.10 -7.31 -35.99
C GLN A 137 -3.12 -6.42 -36.77
N ALA A 138 -3.23 -6.33 -38.10
CA ALA A 138 -2.46 -5.39 -38.91
C ALA A 138 -2.78 -3.93 -38.52
N GLY A 139 -4.07 -3.57 -38.45
CA GLY A 139 -4.51 -2.24 -38.04
C GLY A 139 -4.10 -1.84 -36.62
N TYR A 140 -4.14 -2.77 -35.66
CA TYR A 140 -3.64 -2.55 -34.30
C TYR A 140 -2.11 -2.35 -34.27
N THR A 141 -1.38 -3.06 -35.12
CA THR A 141 0.09 -2.97 -35.17
C THR A 141 0.55 -1.59 -35.61
N GLU A 142 -0.13 -0.95 -36.56
CA GLU A 142 0.23 0.39 -37.02
C GLU A 142 -0.06 1.47 -35.95
N VAL A 143 -1.26 1.49 -35.37
CA VAL A 143 -1.58 2.44 -34.27
C VAL A 143 -0.69 2.21 -33.04
N LYS A 144 -0.30 0.97 -32.73
CA LYS A 144 0.71 0.67 -31.69
C LYS A 144 2.09 1.28 -32.01
N LYS A 145 2.49 1.39 -33.28
CA LYS A 145 3.72 2.12 -33.67
C LYS A 145 3.53 3.63 -33.51
N GLN A 146 2.41 4.18 -33.96
CA GLN A 146 2.12 5.62 -33.91
C GLN A 146 2.02 6.14 -32.47
N MET A 147 1.27 5.46 -31.59
CA MET A 147 1.24 5.69 -30.14
C MET A 147 2.65 5.65 -29.52
N LYS A 148 3.51 4.70 -29.92
CA LYS A 148 4.91 4.66 -29.46
C LYS A 148 5.75 5.84 -29.98
N ARG A 149 5.43 6.41 -31.15
CA ARG A 149 6.11 7.61 -31.70
C ARG A 149 5.66 8.87 -30.96
N SER A 150 4.37 9.07 -30.70
CA SER A 150 3.86 10.27 -30.00
C SER A 150 4.39 10.34 -28.55
N ILE A 151 4.36 9.22 -27.81
CA ILE A 151 4.96 9.09 -26.47
C ILE A 151 6.45 9.49 -26.46
N ARG A 152 7.21 9.18 -27.52
CA ARG A 152 8.63 9.59 -27.64
C ARG A 152 8.78 11.07 -27.98
N ALA A 153 7.91 11.61 -28.84
CA ALA A 153 7.92 13.02 -29.23
C ALA A 153 7.61 13.92 -28.03
N ASP A 154 6.56 13.60 -27.27
CA ASP A 154 6.15 14.35 -26.10
C ASP A 154 7.23 14.32 -25.00
N LYS A 155 7.84 13.15 -24.73
CA LYS A 155 8.98 13.05 -23.82
C LYS A 155 10.16 13.93 -24.28
N ARG A 156 10.44 14.01 -25.59
CA ARG A 156 11.50 14.88 -26.14
C ARG A 156 11.15 16.38 -26.02
N LYS A 157 9.88 16.76 -26.14
CA LYS A 157 9.42 18.15 -25.97
C LYS A 157 9.60 18.61 -24.52
N ASN A 158 9.27 17.75 -23.54
CA ASN A 158 9.40 18.06 -22.12
C ASN A 158 10.85 18.18 -21.64
N VAL A 159 11.79 17.41 -22.19
CA VAL A 159 13.24 17.53 -21.87
C VAL A 159 13.89 18.74 -22.56
N LYS A 160 13.16 19.47 -23.42
CA LYS A 160 13.60 20.72 -24.08
C LYS A 160 12.94 21.98 -23.48
N ARG A 161 12.18 21.84 -22.40
CA ARG A 161 11.71 22.94 -21.54
C ARG A 161 12.57 22.98 -20.29
#